data_AF-A0A2P2L4U6-F1
#
_entry.id   AF-A0A2P2L4U6-F1
#
_cell.length_a   1.000
_cell.length_b   1.000
_cell.length_c   1.000
_cell.angle_alpha   90.00
_cell.angle_beta   90.00
_cell.angle_gamma   90.00
#
_symmetry.space_group_name_H-M   'P 1'
#
loop_
_entity.id
_entity.type
_entity.pdbx_description
1 polymer ?
#
loop_
_entity_poly.entity_id
_entity_poly.type
_entity_poly.pdbx_seq_one_letter_code
_entity_poly.pdbx_strand_id
1 'polypeptide(L)'
;MAGVETVAAPVGQPKKRTFKKFSFRGVDLDALLDMSTDELVKLFHARARRRFQRGLKRKPMALIKKLRKAVINLNPFTFRILLFGSNGK
;
A
#
# COMPACT_ATOMS: atom_id res chain seq x y z
N MET A 1 -34.68 -5.94 -48.17
CA MET A 1 -34.82 -4.54 -47.70
C MET A 1 -33.89 -4.35 -46.53
N ALA A 2 -33.04 -3.33 -46.61
CA ALA A 2 -32.01 -3.00 -45.64
C ALA A 2 -32.58 -2.49 -44.31
N GLY A 3 -31.84 -2.74 -43.23
CA GLY A 3 -32.14 -2.26 -41.87
C GLY A 3 -30.84 -2.10 -41.08
N VAL A 4 -30.07 -1.10 -41.50
CA VAL A 4 -29.12 -0.24 -40.78
C VAL A 4 -28.75 -0.56 -39.32
N GLU A 5 -27.43 -0.49 -39.13
CA GLU A 5 -26.62 -0.58 -37.92
C GLU A 5 -27.05 0.34 -36.76
N THR A 6 -26.92 -0.16 -35.53
CA THR A 6 -26.41 0.66 -34.41
C THR A 6 -25.44 -0.18 -33.56
N VAL A 7 -24.16 -0.17 -33.94
CA VAL A 7 -23.08 -0.54 -33.01
C VAL A 7 -22.93 0.62 -32.03
N ALA A 8 -23.71 0.57 -30.94
CA ALA A 8 -23.51 1.45 -29.81
C ALA A 8 -22.19 1.06 -29.13
N ALA A 9 -21.13 1.79 -29.46
CA ALA A 9 -19.84 1.71 -28.79
C ALA A 9 -20.01 1.87 -27.26
N PRO A 10 -19.41 1.00 -26.43
CA PRO A 10 -19.45 1.21 -25.00
C PRO A 10 -18.63 2.46 -24.65
N VAL A 11 -19.38 3.48 -24.25
CA VAL A 11 -18.99 4.67 -23.48
C VAL A 11 -17.79 4.36 -22.59
N GLY A 12 -16.73 5.18 -22.74
CA GLY A 12 -15.43 5.02 -22.12
C GLY A 12 -15.52 4.58 -20.66
N GLN A 13 -15.31 3.27 -20.43
CA GLN A 13 -15.20 2.76 -19.08
C GLN A 13 -13.88 3.28 -18.50
N PRO A 14 -13.89 3.91 -17.30
CA PRO A 14 -12.65 4.25 -16.62
C PRO A 14 -11.85 2.96 -16.47
N LYS A 15 -10.62 2.98 -17.01
CA LYS A 15 -9.72 1.83 -17.05
C LYS A 15 -9.71 1.20 -15.66
N LYS A 16 -10.34 0.02 -15.52
CA LYS A 16 -10.47 -0.68 -14.24
C LYS A 16 -9.07 -0.73 -13.64
N ARG A 17 -8.87 -0.10 -12.48
CA ARG A 17 -7.58 -0.07 -11.79
C ARG A 17 -7.20 -1.53 -11.51
N THR A 18 -6.37 -2.12 -12.35
CA THR A 18 -5.91 -3.49 -12.16
C THR A 18 -5.14 -3.53 -10.86
N PHE A 19 -5.58 -4.37 -9.93
CA PHE A 19 -4.87 -4.56 -8.67
C PHE A 19 -3.46 -5.07 -8.98
N LYS A 20 -2.46 -4.23 -8.71
CA LYS A 20 -1.06 -4.63 -8.81
C LYS A 20 -0.81 -5.56 -7.62
N LYS A 21 -0.70 -6.87 -7.88
CA LYS A 21 -0.23 -7.82 -6.87
C LYS A 21 1.23 -7.48 -6.59
N PHE A 22 1.49 -7.00 -5.38
CA PHE A 22 2.84 -6.72 -4.92
C PHE A 22 3.42 -7.99 -4.34
N SER A 23 4.46 -8.50 -4.99
CA SER A 23 5.32 -9.55 -4.45
C SER A 23 6.70 -8.97 -4.17
N PHE A 24 7.28 -9.30 -3.02
CA PHE A 24 8.63 -8.93 -2.65
C PHE A 24 9.48 -10.18 -2.49
N ARG A 25 10.53 -10.31 -3.32
CA ARG A 25 11.47 -11.45 -3.30
C ARG A 25 10.78 -12.82 -3.37
N GLY A 26 9.61 -12.90 -4.01
CA GLY A 26 8.82 -14.13 -4.14
C GLY A 26 7.81 -14.36 -3.02
N VAL A 27 7.63 -13.41 -2.09
CA VAL A 27 6.60 -13.46 -1.04
C VAL A 27 5.51 -12.43 -1.33
N ASP A 28 4.25 -12.82 -1.18
CA ASP A 28 3.08 -11.97 -1.42
C ASP A 28 2.80 -11.02 -0.25
N LEU A 29 2.08 -9.93 -0.52
CA LEU A 29 1.81 -8.88 0.45
C LEU A 29 1.16 -9.39 1.75
N ASP A 30 0.14 -10.24 1.65
CA ASP A 30 -0.56 -10.75 2.84
C ASP A 30 0.36 -11.60 3.70
N ALA A 31 1.14 -12.48 3.08
CA ALA A 31 2.18 -13.27 3.76
C ALA A 31 3.29 -12.38 4.36
N LEU A 32 3.64 -11.25 3.73
CA LEU A 32 4.60 -10.28 4.27
C LEU A 32 4.13 -9.60 5.56
N LEU A 33 2.82 -9.43 5.74
CA LEU A 33 2.26 -8.78 6.92
C LEU A 33 2.23 -9.73 8.13
N ASP A 34 2.05 -11.03 7.89
CA ASP A 34 1.97 -12.05 8.94
C ASP A 34 3.35 -12.58 9.38
N MET A 35 4.40 -12.38 8.57
CA MET A 35 5.76 -12.83 8.90
C MET A 35 6.36 -12.09 10.11
N SER A 36 7.19 -12.82 10.85
CA SER A 36 7.98 -12.26 11.94
C SER A 36 9.09 -11.32 11.42
N THR A 37 9.53 -10.36 12.25
CA THR A 37 10.58 -9.40 11.84
C THR A 37 11.92 -10.11 11.54
N ASP A 38 12.20 -11.22 12.21
CA ASP A 38 13.47 -11.96 12.04
C ASP A 38 13.53 -12.70 10.71
N GLU A 39 12.40 -13.25 10.25
CA GLU A 39 12.28 -13.87 8.93
C GLU A 39 12.30 -12.82 7.83
N LEU A 40 11.59 -11.70 8.03
CA LEU A 40 11.59 -10.58 7.10
C LEU A 40 12.99 -10.00 6.88
N VAL A 41 13.80 -9.89 7.94
CA VAL A 41 15.17 -9.37 7.84
C VAL A 41 16.04 -10.25 6.94
N LYS A 42 15.84 -11.57 6.91
CA LYS A 42 16.62 -12.49 6.04
C LYS A 42 16.40 -12.20 4.55
N LEU A 43 15.22 -11.71 4.17
CA LEU A 43 14.87 -11.35 2.80
C LEU A 43 15.52 -10.03 2.33
N PHE A 44 16.07 -9.23 3.25
CA PHE A 44 16.70 -7.95 2.91
C PHE A 44 18.12 -8.08 2.36
N HIS A 45 18.53 -7.04 1.63
CA HIS A 45 19.90 -6.88 1.15
C HIS A 45 20.92 -6.78 2.31
N ALA A 46 22.19 -7.09 2.03
CA ALA A 46 23.24 -7.20 3.05
C ALA A 46 23.37 -5.97 3.97
N ARG A 47 23.28 -4.76 3.42
CA ARG A 47 23.35 -3.51 4.20
C ARG A 47 22.20 -3.37 5.21
N ALA A 48 20.96 -3.68 4.80
CA ALA A 48 19.81 -3.61 5.69
C ALA A 48 19.93 -4.66 6.80
N ARG A 49 20.28 -5.91 6.45
CA ARG A 49 20.57 -6.97 7.43
C ARG A 49 21.57 -6.54 8.49
N ARG A 50 22.73 -6.00 8.08
CA ARG A 50 23.75 -5.49 9.01
C ARG A 50 23.25 -4.36 9.90
N ARG A 51 22.38 -3.49 9.40
CA ARG A 51 21.80 -2.40 10.19
C ARG A 51 20.82 -2.92 11.25
N PHE A 52 19.96 -3.88 10.90
CA PHE A 52 19.02 -4.49 11.85
C PHE A 52 19.75 -5.33 12.91
N GLN A 53 20.76 -6.11 12.52
CA GLN A 53 21.58 -6.90 13.45
C GLN A 53 22.35 -6.06 14.47
N ARG A 54 22.83 -4.87 14.08
CA ARG A 54 23.49 -3.93 15.00
C ARG A 54 22.52 -3.19 15.92
N GLY A 55 21.22 -3.23 15.61
CA GLY A 55 20.19 -2.48 16.32
C GLY A 55 19.88 -1.10 15.73
N LEU A 56 18.61 -0.72 15.83
CA LEU A 56 18.13 0.61 15.43
C LEU A 56 18.36 1.63 16.55
N LYS A 57 19.08 2.72 16.25
CA LYS A 57 19.28 3.84 17.18
C LYS A 57 17.95 4.54 17.55
N ARG A 58 17.97 5.40 18.58
CA ARG A 58 16.82 6.17 19.07
C ARG A 58 15.99 6.87 17.98
N LYS A 59 16.65 7.55 17.02
CA LYS A 59 15.99 8.33 15.96
C LYS A 59 15.07 7.46 15.06
N PRO A 60 15.55 6.37 14.41
CA PRO A 60 14.68 5.52 13.60
C PRO A 60 13.61 4.78 14.41
N MET A 61 13.89 4.40 15.66
CA MET A 61 12.87 3.79 16.53
C MET A 61 11.73 4.76 16.88
N ALA A 62 12.04 6.03 17.13
CA ALA A 62 11.03 7.05 17.38
C ALA A 62 10.11 7.25 16.15
N LEU A 63 10.69 7.22 14.95
CA LEU A 63 9.92 7.31 13.70
C LEU A 63 8.97 6.11 13.53
N ILE A 64 9.46 4.88 13.71
CA ILE A 64 8.63 3.67 13.61
C ILE A 64 7.45 3.74 14.59
N LYS A 65 7.68 4.20 15.83
CA LYS A 65 6.62 4.36 16.84
C LYS A 65 5.58 5.41 16.43
N LYS A 66 6.00 6.54 15.85
CA LYS A 66 5.08 7.58 15.35
C LYS A 66 4.23 7.05 14.18
N LEU A 67 4.85 6.34 13.24
CA LEU A 67 4.15 5.77 12.08
C LEU A 67 3.13 4.71 12.48
N ARG A 68 3.48 3.79 13.40
CA ARG A 68 2.53 2.78 13.92
C ARG A 68 1.31 3.45 14.57
N LYS A 69 1.53 4.50 15.37
CA LYS A 69 0.43 5.29 15.97
C LYS A 69 -0.43 5.99 14.90
N ALA A 70 0.19 6.58 13.88
CA ALA A 70 -0.53 7.25 12.81
C ALA A 70 -1.42 6.28 12.01
N VAL A 71 -0.90 5.10 11.66
CA VAL A 71 -1.66 4.07 10.92
C VAL A 71 -2.84 3.53 11.74
N ILE A 72 -2.68 3.36 13.06
CA ILE A 72 -3.76 2.91 13.95
C ILE A 72 -4.82 4.01 14.18
N ASN A 73 -4.40 5.27 14.29
CA ASN A 73 -5.31 6.42 14.46
C ASN A 73 -5.99 6.85 13.15
N LEU A 74 -5.52 6.35 12.02
CA LEU A 74 -6.22 6.39 10.74
C LEU A 74 -7.38 5.40 10.79
N ASN A 75 -8.44 5.80 11.48
CA ASN A 75 -9.75 5.22 11.28
C ASN A 75 -10.07 5.37 9.76
N PRO A 76 -10.54 4.34 9.04
CA PRO A 76 -10.84 4.46 7.60
C PRO A 76 -11.76 5.65 7.26
N PHE A 77 -12.55 6.12 8.25
CA PHE A 77 -13.34 7.35 8.18
C PHE A 77 -12.53 8.67 8.13
N THR A 78 -11.41 8.78 8.84
CA THR A 78 -10.60 10.03 8.86
C THR A 78 -9.78 10.19 7.58
N PHE A 79 -9.40 9.08 6.93
CA PHE A 79 -8.69 9.09 5.65
C PHE A 79 -9.55 9.65 4.51
N ARG A 80 -10.88 9.43 4.54
CA ARG A 80 -11.81 9.98 3.54
C ARG A 80 -12.00 11.50 3.69
N ILE A 81 -12.10 12.00 4.91
CA ILE A 81 -12.28 13.44 5.20
C ILE A 81 -11.03 14.25 4.85
N LEU A 82 -9.82 13.69 5.04
CA LEU A 82 -8.56 14.37 4.74
C LEU A 82 -8.15 14.30 3.25
N LEU A 83 -8.52 13.25 2.50
CA LEU A 83 -8.21 13.12 1.06
C LEU A 83 -9.29 13.73 0.15
N PHE A 84 -10.53 13.81 0.59
CA PHE A 84 -11.60 14.56 -0.07
C PHE A 84 -11.93 15.78 0.78
N GLY A 85 -11.02 16.76 0.80
CA GLY A 85 -11.34 18.08 1.31
C GLY A 85 -12.51 18.65 0.51
N SER A 86 -13.71 18.65 1.10
CA SER A 86 -14.75 19.59 0.68
C SER A 86 -14.37 20.94 1.28
N ASN A 87 -13.91 21.81 0.40
CA ASN A 87 -14.04 23.25 0.57
C ASN A 87 -15.51 23.55 0.90
N GLY A 88 -15.72 24.41 1.89
CA GLY A 88 -17.04 24.85 2.34
C GLY A 88 -16.92 26.17 3.08
N LYS A 89 -16.67 27.25 2.31
CA LYS A 89 -17.43 28.48 2.46
C LYS A 89 -18.43 28.52 1.32
#